data_AF-A0A843R0L4-F1
#
_entry.id   AF-A0A843R0L4-F1
#
_cell.length_a   1.000
_cell.length_b   1.000
_cell.length_c   1.000
_cell.angle_alpha   90.00
_cell.angle_beta   90.00
_cell.angle_gamma   90.00
#
_symmetry.space_group_name_H-M   'P 1'
#
loop_
_entity.id
_entity.type
_entity.pdbx_description
1 polymer ?
#
loop_
_entity_poly.entity_id
_entity_poly.type
_entity_poly.pdbx_seq_one_letter_code
_entity_poly.pdbx_strand_id
1 'polypeptide(L)'
;MCTSINVITQDGYHVLGRTMDWDDLLVSPIFTPRHYQWASVFDHRVHENPYAIIGGGSITERRTDVSDGVNEFGLMAQKLTFKNGARLVDERHPDKVQLAAFELIFYLLGHFKSVADVAAHLDQIELMSDVNADVPFGYSEQHFVLSDPTGRCVVIEPSEHPLKLIDNPLGIMTNMPKFDHQLERL
;
A
#
# COMPACT_ATOMS: atom_id res chain seq x y z
N MET A 1 14.13 -10.67 -2.35
CA MET A 1 12.84 -11.00 -1.70
C MET A 1 12.56 -9.95 -0.64
N CYS A 2 11.60 -9.05 -0.86
CA CYS A 2 11.31 -8.01 0.14
C CYS A 2 10.85 -8.65 1.46
N THR A 3 11.27 -8.07 2.59
CA THR A 3 10.82 -8.45 3.93
C THR A 3 10.36 -7.22 4.69
N SER A 4 9.20 -7.29 5.33
CA SER A 4 8.64 -6.27 6.23
C SER A 4 8.65 -6.76 7.67
N ILE A 5 9.01 -5.88 8.59
CA ILE A 5 9.10 -6.15 10.03
C ILE A 5 8.54 -4.97 10.81
N ASN A 6 7.58 -5.24 11.69
CA ASN A 6 7.03 -4.33 12.67
C ASN A 6 7.66 -4.62 14.04
N VAL A 7 8.27 -3.62 14.64
CA VAL A 7 8.93 -3.71 15.96
C VAL A 7 8.30 -2.68 16.90
N ILE A 8 8.06 -3.08 18.14
CA ILE A 8 7.68 -2.18 19.23
C ILE A 8 8.90 -2.02 20.13
N THR A 9 9.34 -0.78 20.31
CA THR A 9 10.51 -0.45 21.14
C THR A 9 10.15 -0.53 22.63
N GLN A 10 11.17 -0.58 23.50
CA GLN A 10 10.96 -0.66 24.95
C GLN A 10 10.23 0.57 25.53
N ASP A 11 10.39 1.72 24.88
CA ASP A 11 9.72 2.98 25.19
C ASP A 11 8.38 3.16 24.43
N GLY A 12 7.90 2.11 23.77
CA GLY A 12 6.54 2.05 23.21
C GLY A 12 6.36 2.69 21.83
N TYR A 13 7.44 3.02 21.13
CA TYR A 13 7.36 3.46 19.73
C TYR A 13 7.17 2.26 18.79
N HIS A 14 6.39 2.48 17.74
CA HIS A 14 6.12 1.50 16.70
C HIS A 14 6.96 1.82 15.47
N VAL A 15 7.70 0.83 14.96
CA VAL A 15 8.59 0.98 13.81
C VAL A 15 8.25 -0.08 12.79
N LEU A 16 7.81 0.33 11.61
CA LEU A 16 7.60 -0.55 10.46
C LEU A 16 8.75 -0.37 9.46
N GLY A 17 9.62 -1.37 9.37
CA GLY A 17 10.79 -1.38 8.48
C GLY A 17 10.64 -2.41 7.36
N ARG A 18 11.38 -2.22 6.26
CA ARG A 18 11.44 -3.19 5.17
C ARG A 18 12.77 -3.25 4.45
N THR A 19 13.05 -4.37 3.80
CA THR A 19 14.08 -4.48 2.76
C THR A 19 13.45 -4.29 1.38
N MET A 20 14.14 -3.56 0.50
CA MET A 20 13.80 -3.43 -0.92
C MET A 20 14.76 -4.29 -1.73
N ASP A 21 14.28 -5.45 -2.16
CA ASP A 21 15.13 -6.45 -2.79
C ASP A 21 14.82 -6.55 -4.29
N TRP A 22 15.38 -5.60 -5.03
CA TRP A 22 15.38 -5.55 -6.49
C TRP A 22 16.81 -5.40 -6.99
N ASP A 23 17.04 -5.74 -8.25
CA ASP A 23 18.31 -5.58 -8.96
C ASP A 23 18.69 -4.10 -9.12
N ASP A 24 17.70 -3.24 -9.37
CA ASP A 24 17.86 -1.78 -9.40
C ASP A 24 17.06 -1.10 -8.28
N LEU A 25 17.70 -0.15 -7.57
CA LEU A 25 17.04 0.70 -6.59
C LEU A 25 16.56 2.01 -7.24
N LEU A 26 15.30 2.03 -7.67
CA LEU A 26 14.65 3.19 -8.28
C LEU A 26 13.85 4.05 -7.28
N VAL A 27 14.15 3.90 -5.99
CA VAL A 27 13.43 4.55 -4.88
C VAL A 27 14.30 5.67 -4.29
N SER A 28 13.69 6.83 -4.04
CA SER A 28 14.30 7.95 -3.32
C SER A 28 13.45 8.35 -2.11
N PRO A 29 14.03 9.02 -1.11
CA PRO A 29 13.23 9.66 -0.06
C PRO A 29 12.25 10.66 -0.69
N ILE A 30 11.00 10.62 -0.24
CA ILE A 30 9.94 11.54 -0.66
C ILE A 30 9.35 12.24 0.54
N PHE A 31 8.84 13.44 0.29
CA PHE A 31 7.97 14.18 1.20
C PHE A 31 6.86 14.83 0.37
N THR A 32 5.62 14.68 0.81
CA THR A 32 4.49 15.44 0.26
C THR A 32 3.80 16.21 1.36
N PRO A 33 3.55 17.52 1.19
CA PRO A 33 2.80 18.31 2.16
C PRO A 33 1.32 17.89 2.17
N ARG A 34 0.56 18.40 3.13
CA ARG A 34 -0.90 18.38 3.08
C ARG A 34 -1.41 19.02 1.79
N HIS A 35 -2.56 18.58 1.31
CA HIS A 35 -3.20 19.03 0.07
C HIS A 35 -2.35 18.79 -1.19
N TYR A 36 -1.45 17.81 -1.14
CA TYR A 36 -0.69 17.41 -2.32
C TYR A 36 -1.62 16.72 -3.33
N GLN A 37 -1.60 17.20 -4.56
CA GLN A 37 -2.41 16.67 -5.65
C GLN A 37 -1.61 15.74 -6.55
N TRP A 38 -2.22 14.64 -6.94
CA TRP A 38 -1.69 13.66 -7.87
C TRP A 38 -2.84 13.02 -8.64
N ALA A 39 -2.56 12.37 -9.76
CA ALA A 39 -3.56 11.66 -10.54
C ALA A 39 -3.23 10.17 -10.61
N SER A 40 -4.26 9.32 -10.51
CA SER A 40 -4.07 7.89 -10.77
C SER A 40 -3.71 7.67 -12.24
N VAL A 41 -2.80 6.74 -12.50
CA VAL A 41 -2.49 6.29 -13.86
C VAL A 41 -3.65 5.55 -14.52
N PHE A 42 -4.60 5.02 -13.74
CA PHE A 42 -5.68 4.19 -14.26
C PHE A 42 -6.74 5.01 -14.99
N ASP A 43 -7.22 6.10 -14.39
CA ASP A 43 -8.37 6.88 -14.90
C ASP A 43 -8.12 8.39 -14.93
N HIS A 44 -6.89 8.85 -14.69
CA HIS A 44 -6.51 10.26 -14.54
C HIS A 44 -7.30 11.02 -13.46
N ARG A 45 -8.00 10.34 -12.56
CA ARG A 45 -8.72 10.97 -11.46
C ARG A 45 -7.72 11.66 -10.55
N VAL A 46 -7.94 12.94 -10.33
CA VAL A 46 -7.13 13.74 -9.40
C VAL A 46 -7.54 13.43 -7.97
N HIS A 47 -6.57 13.06 -7.17
CA HIS A 47 -6.66 12.87 -5.73
C HIS A 47 -5.90 13.99 -5.04
N GLU A 48 -6.47 14.52 -3.97
CA GLU A 48 -5.80 15.44 -3.07
C GLU A 48 -5.61 14.73 -1.75
N ASN A 49 -4.37 14.61 -1.28
CA ASN A 49 -4.06 13.99 0.01
C ASN A 49 -4.23 15.04 1.13
N PRO A 50 -5.21 14.92 2.04
CA PRO A 50 -5.34 15.87 3.14
C PRO A 50 -4.17 15.84 4.13
N TYR A 51 -3.42 14.74 4.17
CA TYR A 51 -2.35 14.49 5.14
C TYR A 51 -0.96 14.54 4.50
N ALA A 52 0.01 15.05 5.26
CA ALA A 52 1.41 15.01 4.85
C ALA A 52 2.00 13.60 4.98
N ILE A 53 2.91 13.25 4.07
CA ILE A 53 3.52 11.91 3.97
C ILE A 53 5.04 12.05 3.84
N ILE A 54 5.79 11.19 4.51
CA ILE A 54 7.22 10.95 4.29
C ILE A 54 7.45 9.46 4.03
N GLY A 55 8.37 9.11 3.14
CA GLY A 55 8.61 7.72 2.80
C GLY A 55 9.66 7.51 1.72
N GLY A 56 9.67 6.31 1.14
CA GLY A 56 10.47 5.95 -0.03
C GLY A 56 9.59 5.76 -1.26
N GLY A 57 9.89 6.43 -2.36
CA GLY A 57 9.22 6.20 -3.64
C GLY A 57 9.79 7.00 -4.79
N SER A 58 8.98 7.12 -5.84
CA SER A 58 9.17 8.03 -6.96
C SER A 58 7.84 8.70 -7.28
N ILE A 59 7.80 10.03 -7.23
CA ILE A 59 6.62 10.82 -7.58
C ILE A 59 7.01 11.74 -8.73
N THR A 60 6.31 11.59 -9.85
CA THR A 60 6.51 12.37 -11.08
C THR A 60 5.16 12.84 -11.59
N GLU A 61 5.15 13.77 -12.55
CA GLU A 61 3.91 14.24 -13.19
C GLU A 61 3.06 13.11 -13.82
N ARG A 62 3.68 11.97 -14.15
CA ARG A 62 3.04 10.86 -14.86
C ARG A 62 2.74 9.64 -14.01
N ARG A 63 3.36 9.54 -12.82
CA ARG A 63 3.33 8.32 -12.02
C ARG A 63 3.67 8.61 -10.57
N THR A 64 2.86 8.05 -9.67
CA THR A 64 3.03 8.10 -8.23
C THR A 64 3.27 6.70 -7.70
N ASP A 65 4.52 6.37 -7.42
CA ASP A 65 4.97 5.01 -7.08
C ASP A 65 5.68 5.02 -5.73
N VAL A 66 4.92 4.85 -4.65
CA VAL A 66 5.45 4.90 -3.27
C VAL A 66 5.62 3.49 -2.72
N SER A 67 6.81 3.17 -2.25
CA SER A 67 7.18 1.83 -1.78
C SER A 67 6.84 1.59 -0.30
N ASP A 68 7.04 2.61 0.51
CA ASP A 68 6.77 2.63 1.94
C ASP A 68 6.72 4.07 2.46
N GLY A 69 6.07 4.27 3.59
CA GLY A 69 6.03 5.59 4.23
C GLY A 69 5.17 5.62 5.50
N VAL A 70 5.13 6.81 6.09
CA VAL A 70 4.34 7.16 7.26
C VAL A 70 3.70 8.52 7.05
N ASN A 71 2.46 8.69 7.51
CA ASN A 71 1.79 9.98 7.51
C ASN A 71 1.89 10.69 8.86
N GLU A 72 1.43 11.93 8.92
CA GLU A 72 1.45 12.76 10.14
C GLU A 72 0.62 12.22 11.33
N PHE A 73 -0.21 11.19 11.12
CA PHE A 73 -0.95 10.49 12.19
C PHE A 73 -0.25 9.22 12.67
N GLY A 74 0.89 8.86 12.07
CA GLY A 74 1.64 7.66 12.41
C GLY A 74 1.12 6.38 11.74
N LEU A 75 0.15 6.48 10.81
CA LEU A 75 -0.18 5.35 9.93
C LEU A 75 1.03 5.08 9.04
N MET A 76 1.54 3.86 9.11
CA MET A 76 2.64 3.35 8.31
C MET A 76 2.11 2.33 7.30
N ALA A 77 2.61 2.38 6.06
CA ALA A 77 2.22 1.44 5.02
C ALA A 77 3.41 1.11 4.12
N GLN A 78 3.45 -0.12 3.62
CA GLN A 78 4.50 -0.62 2.73
C GLN A 78 3.89 -1.58 1.70
N LYS A 79 4.47 -1.64 0.50
CA LYS A 79 4.11 -2.62 -0.52
C LYS A 79 5.25 -3.59 -0.83
N LEU A 80 4.92 -4.86 -1.00
CA LEU A 80 5.86 -5.94 -1.32
C LEU A 80 5.36 -6.72 -2.54
N THR A 81 6.27 -7.37 -3.27
CA THR A 81 5.93 -8.18 -4.45
C THR A 81 5.00 -9.34 -4.11
N PHE A 82 3.90 -9.48 -4.86
CA PHE A 82 2.89 -10.54 -4.67
C PHE A 82 2.57 -11.28 -5.98
N LYS A 83 3.63 -11.74 -6.64
CA LYS A 83 3.57 -12.29 -8.00
C LYS A 83 2.59 -13.47 -8.12
N ASN A 84 1.71 -13.43 -9.12
CA ASN A 84 0.66 -14.41 -9.41
C ASN A 84 -0.36 -14.64 -8.28
N GLY A 85 -0.38 -13.79 -7.25
CA GLY A 85 -1.33 -13.88 -6.13
C GLY A 85 -2.53 -12.95 -6.27
N ALA A 86 -2.42 -11.93 -7.12
CA ALA A 86 -3.42 -10.88 -7.27
C ALA A 86 -4.55 -11.28 -8.21
N ARG A 87 -5.77 -10.88 -7.85
CA ARG A 87 -6.95 -10.84 -8.73
C ARG A 87 -7.28 -9.36 -8.86
N LEU A 88 -6.98 -8.75 -10.00
CA LEU A 88 -7.22 -7.33 -10.24
C LEU A 88 -8.56 -7.13 -10.96
N VAL A 89 -9.10 -5.91 -10.90
CA VAL A 89 -10.37 -5.54 -11.56
C VAL A 89 -10.06 -4.87 -12.90
N ASP A 90 -10.81 -5.22 -13.95
CA ASP A 90 -10.65 -4.62 -15.28
C ASP A 90 -11.63 -3.47 -15.52
N GLU A 91 -12.85 -3.59 -14.97
CA GLU A 91 -13.98 -2.72 -15.28
C GLU A 91 -13.96 -1.42 -14.49
N ARG A 92 -14.45 -0.33 -15.10
CA ARG A 92 -14.56 0.96 -14.43
C ARG A 92 -15.81 1.04 -13.56
N HIS A 93 -15.64 1.47 -12.32
CA HIS A 93 -16.71 1.66 -11.34
C HIS A 93 -16.64 3.10 -10.79
N PRO A 94 -17.47 4.02 -11.32
CA PRO A 94 -17.42 5.45 -10.96
C PRO A 94 -17.65 5.76 -9.46
N ASP A 95 -18.29 4.85 -8.75
CA ASP A 95 -18.56 4.91 -7.31
C ASP A 95 -17.40 4.39 -6.45
N LYS A 96 -16.36 3.81 -7.07
CA LYS A 96 -15.16 3.30 -6.40
C LYS A 96 -13.96 4.23 -6.58
N VAL A 97 -12.98 4.04 -5.72
CA VAL A 97 -11.62 4.55 -5.88
C VAL A 97 -10.81 3.45 -6.55
N GLN A 98 -10.52 3.63 -7.83
CA GLN A 98 -9.87 2.63 -8.66
C GLN A 98 -8.40 3.01 -8.87
N LEU A 99 -7.48 2.19 -8.37
CA LEU A 99 -6.06 2.51 -8.31
C LEU A 99 -5.21 1.41 -8.95
N ALA A 100 -4.08 1.77 -9.55
CA ALA A 100 -3.04 0.77 -9.77
C ALA A 100 -2.48 0.31 -8.41
N ALA A 101 -2.10 -0.97 -8.27
CA ALA A 101 -1.71 -1.50 -6.96
C ALA A 101 -0.51 -0.76 -6.34
N PHE A 102 0.41 -0.25 -7.16
CA PHE A 102 1.56 0.52 -6.67
C PHE A 102 1.19 1.90 -6.09
N GLU A 103 -0.03 2.40 -6.32
CA GLU A 103 -0.54 3.69 -5.84
C GLU A 103 -1.26 3.55 -4.49
N LEU A 104 -1.68 2.33 -4.13
CA LEU A 104 -2.57 2.09 -2.98
C LEU A 104 -2.02 2.72 -1.70
N ILE A 105 -0.77 2.44 -1.33
CA ILE A 105 -0.25 2.93 -0.04
C ILE A 105 -0.18 4.45 0.01
N PHE A 106 0.06 5.11 -1.12
CA PHE A 106 0.10 6.57 -1.16
C PHE A 106 -1.30 7.16 -0.95
N TYR A 107 -2.32 6.54 -1.57
CA TYR A 107 -3.72 6.87 -1.32
C TYR A 107 -4.08 6.65 0.16
N LEU A 108 -3.75 5.48 0.72
CA LEU A 108 -4.08 5.15 2.11
C LEU A 108 -3.43 6.12 3.11
N LEU A 109 -2.13 6.38 2.96
CA LEU A 109 -1.38 7.32 3.79
C LEU A 109 -1.90 8.75 3.64
N GLY A 110 -2.40 9.11 2.47
CA GLY A 110 -2.97 10.44 2.21
C GLY A 110 -4.33 10.66 2.86
N HIS A 111 -5.17 9.62 2.99
CA HIS A 111 -6.60 9.76 3.29
C HIS A 111 -7.04 9.21 4.65
N PHE A 112 -6.27 8.29 5.26
CA PHE A 112 -6.67 7.63 6.51
C PHE A 112 -5.69 7.89 7.66
N LYS A 113 -6.22 7.90 8.89
CA LYS A 113 -5.41 8.20 10.10
C LYS A 113 -4.90 6.97 10.83
N SER A 114 -5.51 5.82 10.63
CA SER A 114 -5.21 4.59 11.36
C SER A 114 -5.62 3.35 10.56
N VAL A 115 -5.17 2.17 11.02
CA VAL A 115 -5.60 0.88 10.44
C VAL A 115 -7.11 0.69 10.58
N ALA A 116 -7.71 1.16 11.68
CA ALA A 116 -9.16 1.11 11.87
C ALA A 116 -9.91 2.00 10.87
N ASP A 117 -9.35 3.17 10.54
CA ASP A 117 -9.92 4.09 9.56
C ASP A 117 -9.84 3.51 8.14
N VAL A 118 -8.71 2.87 7.79
CA VAL A 118 -8.59 2.08 6.55
C VAL A 118 -9.64 0.96 6.51
N ALA A 119 -9.80 0.20 7.59
CA ALA A 119 -10.76 -0.91 7.66
C ALA A 119 -12.19 -0.49 7.35
N ALA A 120 -12.58 0.71 7.78
CA ALA A 120 -13.93 1.24 7.60
C ALA A 120 -14.24 1.71 6.16
N HIS A 121 -13.22 1.89 5.31
CA HIS A 121 -13.36 2.45 3.97
C HIS A 121 -12.73 1.58 2.87
N LEU A 122 -12.11 0.46 3.23
CA LEU A 122 -11.38 -0.39 2.29
C LEU A 122 -12.27 -0.98 1.18
N ASP A 123 -13.56 -1.17 1.46
CA ASP A 123 -14.56 -1.64 0.50
C ASP A 123 -14.87 -0.64 -0.62
N GLN A 124 -14.45 0.62 -0.47
CA GLN A 124 -14.58 1.67 -1.49
C GLN A 124 -13.44 1.64 -2.51
N ILE A 125 -12.40 0.84 -2.27
CA ILE A 125 -11.17 0.82 -3.06
C ILE A 125 -11.08 -0.47 -3.89
N GLU A 126 -10.69 -0.34 -5.15
CA GLU A 126 -10.39 -1.47 -6.03
C GLU A 126 -8.99 -1.32 -6.63
N LEU A 127 -8.29 -2.45 -6.76
CA LEU A 127 -7.00 -2.49 -7.45
C LEU A 127 -7.18 -2.98 -8.87
N MET A 128 -6.74 -2.15 -9.80
CA MET A 128 -7.02 -2.29 -11.22
C MET A 128 -5.92 -3.02 -11.95
N SER A 129 -6.32 -3.78 -12.97
CA SER A 129 -5.40 -4.30 -13.97
C SER A 129 -5.07 -3.22 -15.01
N ASP A 130 -4.11 -3.53 -15.88
CA ASP A 130 -3.69 -2.64 -16.96
C ASP A 130 -4.62 -2.67 -18.20
N VAL A 131 -5.68 -3.51 -18.20
CA VAL A 131 -6.50 -3.79 -19.39
C VAL A 131 -7.22 -2.55 -19.93
N ASN A 132 -7.78 -1.72 -19.05
CA ASN A 132 -8.55 -0.53 -19.39
C ASN A 132 -7.96 0.76 -18.80
N ALA A 133 -6.66 0.72 -18.46
CA ALA A 133 -5.95 1.87 -17.93
C ALA A 133 -5.73 2.95 -18.99
N ASP A 134 -5.90 4.22 -18.62
CA ASP A 134 -5.60 5.35 -19.50
C ASP A 134 -4.09 5.45 -19.81
N VAL A 135 -3.25 5.08 -18.85
CA VAL A 135 -1.80 4.99 -19.02
C VAL A 135 -1.35 3.55 -18.78
N PRO A 136 -0.72 2.87 -19.78
CA PRO A 136 -0.17 1.54 -19.58
C PRO A 136 0.87 1.52 -18.45
N PHE A 137 0.66 0.65 -17.46
CA PHE A 137 1.53 0.52 -16.29
C PHE A 137 2.01 -0.91 -16.01
N GLY A 138 1.56 -1.90 -16.80
CA GLY A 138 1.98 -3.28 -16.75
C GLY A 138 1.47 -4.05 -15.52
N TYR A 139 2.13 -5.17 -15.23
CA TYR A 139 1.73 -6.04 -14.10
C TYR A 139 2.05 -5.38 -12.75
N SER A 140 1.01 -4.95 -12.05
CA SER A 140 1.11 -4.38 -10.71
C SER A 140 0.61 -5.36 -9.65
N GLU A 141 1.40 -6.40 -9.37
CA GLU A 141 1.04 -7.42 -8.38
C GLU A 141 1.78 -7.19 -7.05
N GLN A 142 1.12 -6.50 -6.13
CA GLN A 142 1.65 -6.14 -4.83
C GLN A 142 0.69 -6.56 -3.72
N HIS A 143 1.22 -6.85 -2.54
CA HIS A 143 0.48 -6.93 -1.29
C HIS A 143 1.09 -5.95 -0.29
N PHE A 144 0.36 -5.68 0.79
CA PHE A 144 0.64 -4.50 1.61
C PHE A 144 0.66 -4.86 3.09
N VAL A 145 1.54 -4.19 3.82
CA VAL A 145 1.57 -4.20 5.29
C VAL A 145 1.20 -2.82 5.78
N LEU A 146 0.32 -2.76 6.78
CA LEU A 146 -0.01 -1.53 7.48
C LEU A 146 0.19 -1.73 8.97
N SER A 147 0.65 -0.67 9.63
CA SER A 147 0.76 -0.58 11.08
C SER A 147 0.48 0.85 11.53
N ASP A 148 0.04 1.05 12.75
CA ASP A 148 -0.24 2.38 13.31
C ASP A 148 0.22 2.48 14.79
N PRO A 149 0.07 3.65 15.44
CA PRO A 149 0.52 3.84 16.82
C PRO A 149 -0.23 3.00 17.87
N THR A 150 -1.26 2.24 17.50
CA THR A 150 -1.90 1.26 18.39
C THR A 150 -1.11 -0.05 18.48
N GLY A 151 -0.16 -0.25 17.56
CA GLY A 151 0.59 -1.48 17.39
C GLY A 151 -0.12 -2.57 16.58
N ARG A 152 -1.35 -2.31 16.12
CA ARG A 152 -2.06 -3.21 15.22
C ARG A 152 -1.32 -3.28 13.88
N CYS A 153 -0.85 -4.46 13.51
CA CYS A 153 -0.25 -4.74 12.21
C CYS A 153 -1.20 -5.61 11.39
N VAL A 154 -1.41 -5.26 10.12
CA VAL A 154 -2.32 -5.95 9.20
C VAL A 154 -1.71 -6.10 7.82
N VAL A 155 -2.27 -7.03 7.06
CA VAL A 155 -1.93 -7.31 5.67
C VAL A 155 -3.14 -7.05 4.77
N ILE A 156 -2.88 -6.56 3.56
CA ILE A 156 -3.84 -6.54 2.45
C ILE A 156 -3.26 -7.38 1.33
N GLU A 157 -3.91 -8.50 0.99
CA GLU A 157 -3.63 -9.26 -0.21
C GLU A 157 -4.77 -9.08 -1.21
N PRO A 158 -4.51 -8.56 -2.43
CA PRO A 158 -5.55 -8.37 -3.44
C PRO A 158 -5.89 -9.70 -4.14
N SER A 159 -6.12 -10.75 -3.36
CA SER A 159 -6.41 -12.10 -3.88
C SER A 159 -7.91 -12.41 -3.92
N GLU A 160 -8.73 -11.47 -3.49
CA GLU A 160 -10.18 -11.47 -3.54
C GLU A 160 -10.72 -10.04 -3.51
N HIS A 161 -11.99 -9.88 -3.89
CA HIS A 161 -12.73 -8.62 -3.82
C HIS A 161 -14.05 -8.82 -3.06
N PRO A 162 -14.48 -7.86 -2.21
CA PRO A 162 -13.77 -6.63 -1.86
C PRO A 162 -12.46 -6.91 -1.10
N LEU A 163 -11.53 -5.95 -1.13
CA LEU A 163 -10.28 -6.03 -0.37
C LEU A 163 -10.57 -6.20 1.12
N LYS A 164 -9.72 -6.95 1.82
CA LYS A 164 -9.85 -7.19 3.27
C LYS A 164 -8.53 -6.98 3.99
N LEU A 165 -8.64 -6.62 5.26
CA LEU A 165 -7.52 -6.65 6.20
C LEU A 165 -7.41 -8.04 6.80
N ILE A 166 -6.18 -8.55 6.87
CA ILE A 166 -5.81 -9.78 7.55
C ILE A 166 -4.93 -9.37 8.74
N ASP A 167 -5.29 -9.74 9.97
CA ASP A 167 -4.47 -9.40 11.13
C ASP A 167 -3.10 -10.11 11.07
N ASN A 168 -2.02 -9.37 11.31
CA ASN A 168 -0.65 -9.87 11.33
C ASN A 168 -0.08 -9.79 12.75
N PRO A 169 -0.39 -10.76 13.63
CA PRO A 169 0.09 -10.75 15.00
C PRO A 169 1.61 -10.94 15.11
N LEU A 170 2.27 -11.44 14.06
CA LEU A 170 3.72 -11.62 14.04
C LEU A 170 4.48 -10.33 13.74
N GLY A 171 3.82 -9.38 13.08
CA GLY A 171 4.48 -8.19 12.56
C GLY A 171 5.50 -8.47 11.46
N ILE A 172 5.47 -9.65 10.84
CA ILE A 172 6.43 -10.04 9.79
C ILE A 172 5.67 -10.39 8.53
N MET A 173 6.19 -10.00 7.37
CA MET A 173 5.65 -10.40 6.08
C MET A 173 6.74 -10.41 5.01
N THR A 174 6.67 -11.35 4.09
CA THR A 174 7.59 -11.41 2.93
C THR A 174 6.80 -11.31 1.63
N ASN A 175 7.21 -11.99 0.56
CA ASN A 175 6.50 -12.05 -0.71
C ASN A 175 5.50 -13.22 -0.72
N MET A 176 5.31 -13.88 -1.86
CA MET A 176 4.56 -15.14 -1.95
C MET A 176 5.20 -16.24 -1.08
N PRO A 177 4.42 -17.19 -0.53
CA PRO A 177 2.98 -17.47 -0.76
C PRO A 177 2.04 -16.49 -0.03
N LYS A 178 0.72 -16.69 -0.15
CA LYS A 178 -0.29 -15.94 0.62
C LYS A 178 0.01 -15.96 2.12
N PHE A 179 -0.35 -14.89 2.81
CA PHE A 179 -0.03 -14.69 4.22
C PHE A 179 -0.51 -15.83 5.13
N ASP A 180 -1.72 -16.34 4.93
CA ASP A 180 -2.23 -17.49 5.71
C ASP A 180 -1.31 -18.72 5.60
N HIS A 181 -0.77 -18.98 4.42
CA HIS A 181 0.17 -20.08 4.23
C HIS A 181 1.56 -19.79 4.83
N GLN A 182 1.96 -18.52 4.95
CA GLN A 182 3.15 -18.14 5.72
C GLN A 182 2.94 -18.43 7.22
N LEU A 183 1.75 -18.12 7.76
CA LEU A 183 1.39 -18.38 9.16
C LEU A 183 1.37 -19.88 9.51
N GLU A 184 0.89 -20.73 8.60
CA GLU A 184 0.87 -22.19 8.77
C GLU A 184 2.26 -22.83 8.89
N ARG A 185 3.33 -22.11 8.52
CA ARG A 185 4.70 -22.63 8.40
C ARG A 185 5.64 -22.16 9.52
N LEU A 186 5.10 -21.52 10.55
CA LEU A 186 5.80 -21.19 11.79
C LEU A 186 6.05 -22.45 12.63
#